data_AF-A0A847CNC2-F1
#
_entry.id   AF-A0A847CNC2-F1
#
_cell.length_a   1.000
_cell.length_b   1.000
_cell.length_c   1.000
_cell.angle_alpha   90.00
_cell.angle_beta   90.00
_cell.angle_gamma   90.00
#
_symmetry.space_group_name_H-M   'P 1'
#
loop_
_entity.id
_entity.type
_entity.pdbx_description
1 polymer ?
#
loop_
_entity_poly.entity_id
_entity_poly.type
_entity_poly.pdbx_seq_one_letter_code
_entity_poly.pdbx_strand_id
1 'polypeptide(L)'
;MAYRHRPKYDDSVTDRLIGARAQYDREVAEHEERVAKTRRDWSAELASAIESGMSYEEIVQLVNVSHSSVARAMREFRKNAPTN
;
A
#
# COMPACT_ATOMS: atom_id res chain seq x y z
N MET A 1 -28.00 12.05 -39.79
CA MET A 1 -27.17 11.31 -38.81
C MET A 1 -25.70 11.53 -39.15
N ALA A 2 -24.98 12.32 -38.37
CA ALA A 2 -23.54 12.49 -38.58
C ALA A 2 -22.81 11.24 -38.08
N TYR A 3 -22.63 10.25 -38.97
CA TYR A 3 -21.62 9.21 -38.78
C TYR A 3 -20.26 9.91 -38.83
N ARG A 4 -19.75 10.33 -37.66
CA ARG A 4 -18.35 10.72 -37.54
C ARG A 4 -17.53 9.48 -37.89
N HIS A 5 -16.92 9.47 -39.07
CA HIS A 5 -15.92 8.49 -39.45
C HIS A 5 -14.84 8.49 -38.37
N ARG A 6 -14.88 7.49 -37.48
CA ARG A 6 -13.84 7.28 -36.49
C ARG A 6 -12.58 6.90 -37.28
N PRO A 7 -11.45 7.60 -37.11
CA PRO A 7 -10.21 7.18 -37.75
C PRO A 7 -9.95 5.73 -37.36
N LYS A 8 -9.70 4.86 -38.34
CA LYS A 8 -9.15 3.53 -38.04
C LYS A 8 -7.73 3.77 -37.55
N TYR A 9 -7.50 3.55 -36.27
CA TYR A 9 -6.16 3.58 -35.71
C TYR A 9 -5.44 2.30 -36.15
N ASP A 10 -4.15 2.42 -36.44
CA ASP A 10 -3.30 1.28 -36.76
C ASP A 10 -3.12 0.36 -35.54
N ASP A 11 -2.82 -0.92 -35.78
CA ASP A 11 -2.68 -1.95 -34.74
C ASP A 11 -1.60 -1.57 -33.71
N SER A 12 -0.58 -0.82 -34.14
CA SER A 12 0.45 -0.24 -33.27
C SER A 12 -0.10 0.69 -32.17
N VAL A 13 -1.28 1.29 -32.35
CA VAL A 13 -1.93 2.10 -31.30
C VAL A 13 -2.52 1.20 -30.23
N THR A 14 -3.17 0.10 -30.63
CA THR A 14 -3.76 -0.87 -29.71
C THR A 14 -2.67 -1.58 -28.90
N ASP A 15 -1.60 -2.02 -29.55
CA ASP A 15 -0.49 -2.71 -28.88
C ASP A 15 0.22 -1.80 -27.86
N ARG A 16 0.45 -0.53 -28.23
CA ARG A 16 1.02 0.46 -27.30
C ARG A 16 0.10 0.72 -26.11
N LEU A 17 -1.21 0.76 -26.32
CA LEU A 17 -2.17 0.99 -25.24
C LEU A 17 -2.23 -0.21 -24.27
N ILE A 18 -2.24 -1.44 -24.80
CA ILE A 18 -2.19 -2.66 -23.99
C ILE A 18 -0.88 -2.70 -23.20
N GLY A 19 0.26 -2.43 -23.86
CA GLY A 19 1.57 -2.37 -23.21
C GLY A 19 1.62 -1.33 -22.09
N ALA A 20 1.12 -0.13 -22.34
CA ALA A 20 1.06 0.93 -21.33
C ALA A 20 0.17 0.55 -20.14
N ARG A 21 -0.97 -0.10 -20.38
CA ARG A 21 -1.85 -0.58 -19.30
C ARG A 21 -1.15 -1.65 -18.47
N ALA A 22 -0.50 -2.62 -19.11
CA ALA A 22 0.21 -3.69 -18.41
C ALA A 22 1.39 -3.15 -17.57
N GLN A 23 2.08 -2.13 -18.07
CA GLN A 23 3.12 -1.45 -17.30
C GLN A 23 2.54 -0.71 -16.08
N TYR A 24 1.47 0.06 -16.27
CA TYR A 24 0.77 0.74 -15.18
C TYR A 24 0.33 -0.25 -14.08
N ASP A 25 -0.30 -1.36 -14.47
CA ASP A 25 -0.77 -2.37 -13.52
C ASP A 25 0.39 -3.00 -12.74
N ARG A 26 1.54 -3.22 -13.38
CA ARG A 26 2.75 -3.70 -12.71
C ARG A 26 3.29 -2.69 -11.71
N GLU A 27 3.43 -1.43 -12.10
CA GLU A 27 3.95 -0.39 -11.22
C GLU A 27 3.04 -0.16 -10.01
N VAL A 28 1.73 -0.24 -10.21
CA VAL A 28 0.74 -0.20 -9.11
C VAL A 28 0.93 -1.39 -8.17
N ALA A 29 1.02 -2.61 -8.70
CA ALA A 29 1.22 -3.80 -7.88
C ALA A 29 2.51 -3.74 -7.05
N GLU A 30 3.63 -3.32 -7.67
CA GLU A 30 4.91 -3.13 -6.97
C GLU A 30 4.84 -2.01 -5.92
N HIS A 31 4.10 -0.93 -6.20
CA HIS A 31 3.88 0.12 -5.22
C HIS A 31 3.06 -0.39 -4.02
N GLU A 32 1.96 -1.09 -4.27
CA GLU A 32 1.11 -1.66 -3.23
C GLU A 32 1.87 -2.67 -2.36
N GLU A 33 2.68 -3.54 -2.97
CA GLU A 33 3.52 -4.49 -2.24
C GLU A 33 4.54 -3.77 -1.35
N ARG A 34 5.21 -2.73 -1.88
CA ARG A 34 6.16 -1.91 -1.08
C ARG A 34 5.46 -1.24 0.08
N VAL A 35 4.30 -0.63 -0.13
CA VAL A 35 3.51 0.00 0.94
C VAL A 35 3.08 -1.03 1.98
N ALA A 36 2.63 -2.21 1.56
CA ALA A 36 2.24 -3.28 2.45
C ALA A 36 3.43 -3.80 3.29
N LYS A 37 4.61 -3.92 2.69
CA LYS A 37 5.85 -4.25 3.42
C LYS A 37 6.18 -3.17 4.45
N THR A 38 6.25 -1.90 4.06
CA THR A 38 6.56 -0.79 4.98
C THR A 38 5.58 -0.72 6.15
N ARG A 39 4.28 -0.98 5.92
CA ARG A 39 3.28 -1.04 6.99
C ARG A 39 3.53 -2.20 7.97
N ARG A 40 3.88 -3.39 7.45
CA ARG A 40 4.22 -4.54 8.30
C ARG A 40 5.46 -4.27 9.15
N ASP A 41 6.50 -3.70 8.54
CA ASP A 41 7.74 -3.34 9.24
C ASP A 41 7.44 -2.33 10.34
N TRP A 42 6.68 -1.27 10.05
CA TRP A 42 6.23 -0.29 11.04
C TRP A 42 5.46 -0.92 12.20
N SER A 43 4.47 -1.77 11.88
CA SER A 43 3.70 -2.52 12.86
C SER A 43 4.56 -3.41 13.76
N ALA A 44 5.61 -4.02 13.22
CA ALA A 44 6.54 -4.87 13.97
C ALA A 44 7.41 -4.06 14.93
N GLU A 45 7.94 -2.91 14.49
CA GLU A 45 8.71 -2.01 15.35
C GLU A 45 7.85 -1.44 16.50
N LEU A 46 6.59 -1.08 16.21
CA LEU A 46 5.64 -0.69 17.25
C LEU A 46 5.41 -1.78 18.30
N ALA A 47 5.25 -3.03 17.85
CA ALA A 47 5.08 -4.16 18.77
C ALA A 47 6.33 -4.35 19.65
N SER A 48 7.52 -4.31 19.05
CA SER A 48 8.80 -4.39 19.76
C SER A 48 8.98 -3.28 20.80
N ALA A 49 8.60 -2.04 20.48
CA ALA A 49 8.64 -0.92 21.41
C ALA A 49 7.72 -1.15 22.63
N ILE A 50 6.50 -1.65 22.40
CA ILE A 50 5.54 -1.96 23.46
C ILE A 50 6.03 -3.12 24.33
N GLU A 51 6.58 -4.18 23.71
CA GLU A 51 7.17 -5.33 24.41
C GLU A 51 8.38 -4.91 25.27
N SER A 52 9.11 -3.90 24.83
CA SER A 52 10.21 -3.28 25.58
C SER A 52 9.74 -2.35 26.71
N GLY A 53 8.43 -2.17 26.88
CA GLY A 53 7.82 -1.40 27.97
C GLY A 53 7.45 0.05 27.62
N MET A 54 7.57 0.47 26.36
CA MET A 54 7.16 1.82 25.96
C MET A 54 5.63 1.95 25.94
N SER A 55 5.11 3.00 26.57
CA SER A 55 3.68 3.30 26.57
C SER A 55 3.20 3.85 25.22
N TYR A 56 1.90 3.74 24.96
CA TYR A 56 1.29 4.27 23.75
C TYR A 56 1.45 5.79 23.64
N GLU A 57 1.43 6.49 24.77
CA GLU A 57 1.60 7.95 24.81
C GLU A 57 3.03 8.35 24.43
N GLU A 58 4.04 7.65 24.95
CA GLU A 58 5.45 7.87 24.58
C GLU A 58 5.68 7.66 23.09
N ILE A 59 5.10 6.60 22.51
CA ILE A 59 5.18 6.32 21.07
C ILE A 59 4.54 7.45 20.26
N VAL A 60 3.32 7.86 20.62
CA VAL A 60 2.56 8.93 19.94
C VAL A 60 3.36 10.24 19.93
N GLN A 61 3.95 10.59 21.07
CA GLN A 61 4.78 11.79 21.20
C GLN A 61 6.09 11.68 20.41
N LEU A 62 6.74 10.51 20.44
CA LEU A 62 8.04 10.29 19.80
C LEU A 62 7.96 10.35 18.26
N VAL A 63 6.98 9.69 17.66
CA VAL A 63 6.86 9.57 16.20
C VAL A 63 5.80 10.49 15.59
N ASN A 64 5.15 11.32 16.40
CA ASN A 64 4.14 12.30 16.00
C ASN A 64 2.99 11.69 15.17
N VAL A 65 2.37 10.64 15.71
CA VAL A 65 1.21 9.97 15.10
C VAL A 65 0.04 9.95 16.07
N SER A 66 -1.18 9.78 15.57
CA SER A 66 -2.35 9.63 16.46
C SER A 66 -2.38 8.27 17.16
N HIS A 67 -2.99 8.23 18.35
CA HIS A 67 -3.33 6.98 19.06
C HIS A 67 -4.10 5.98 18.18
N SER A 68 -5.01 6.48 17.33
CA SER A 68 -5.78 5.65 16.41
C SER A 68 -4.92 4.99 15.33
N SER A 69 -3.83 5.65 14.91
CA SER A 69 -2.88 5.11 13.95
C SER A 69 -2.07 3.97 14.56
N VAL A 70 -1.56 4.15 15.79
CA VAL A 70 -0.87 3.10 16.54
C VAL A 70 -1.78 1.90 16.78
N ALA A 71 -3.00 2.14 17.25
CA ALA A 71 -3.98 1.07 17.49
C ALA A 71 -4.34 0.30 16.20
N ARG A 72 -4.45 1.00 15.06
CA ARG A 72 -4.68 0.35 13.77
C ARG A 72 -3.50 -0.53 13.36
N ALA A 73 -2.28 0.00 13.43
CA ALA A 73 -1.06 -0.74 13.08
C ALA A 73 -0.91 -2.01 13.94
N MET A 74 -1.19 -1.91 15.25
CA MET A 74 -1.15 -3.08 16.16
C MET A 74 -2.24 -4.11 15.88
N ARG A 75 -3.45 -3.67 15.48
CA ARG A 75 -4.51 -4.61 15.04
C ARG A 75 -4.13 -5.33 13.76
N GLU A 76 -3.57 -4.61 12.79
CA GLU A 76 -3.10 -5.20 11.52
C GLU A 76 -1.94 -6.18 11.76
N PHE A 77 -1.02 -5.86 12.68
CA PHE A 77 0.03 -6.78 13.12
C PHE A 77 -0.55 -8.12 13.63
N ARG A 78 -1.48 -8.06 14.58
CA ARG A 78 -2.09 -9.25 15.20
C ARG A 78 -2.89 -10.10 14.22
N LYS A 79 -3.52 -9.49 13.21
CA LYS A 79 -4.24 -10.23 12.15
C LYS A 79 -3.30 -11.00 11.23
N ASN A 80 -2.09 -10.49 11.03
CA ASN A 80 -1.09 -11.05 10.13
C ASN A 80 -0.06 -11.92 10.86
N ALA A 81 -0.07 -11.95 12.20
CA ALA A 81 0.74 -12.84 12.99
C ALA A 81 0.26 -14.28 12.79
N PRO A 82 1.16 -15.25 12.53
CA PRO A 82 0.76 -16.66 12.47
C PRO A 82 0.16 -17.05 13.82
N THR A 83 -1.10 -17.47 13.81
CA THR A 83 -1.68 -18.19 14.95
C THR A 83 -0.92 -19.50 15.10
N ASN A 84 -0.07 -19.57 16.12
CA ASN A 84 0.49 -20.83 16.62
C ASN A 84 -0.62 -21.72 17.16
#